data_AF-A0A955FZZ6-F1
#
_entry.id   AF-A0A955FZZ6-F1
#
_cell.length_a   1.000
_cell.length_b   1.000
_cell.length_c   1.000
_cell.angle_alpha   90.00
_cell.angle_beta   90.00
_cell.angle_gamma   90.00
#
_symmetry.space_group_name_H-M   'P 1'
#
loop_
_entity.id
_entity.type
_entity.pdbx_description
1 polymer ?
#
loop_
_entity_poly.entity_id
_entity_poly.type
_entity_poly.pdbx_seq_one_letter_code
_entity_poly.pdbx_strand_id
1 'polypeptide(L)'
;MDFLVWGLLAFSTMLLLGGATIIYFSSEKSLQRTIAWLLYACAFWTVTSGVQSAFVSESINLLLVRLTFVAGLIMSFAIFLAVIRLIGKPRPVAERVVLGATIVGVLLSLSPFVIEAVTSQNNSTVPVRAFLYPFVVSILGMQLLASIVTMARGVAELPRGNTKSQYRVVLWGVTIGTMIGVCTNIVLPLLAPNLHSSRFAWLATLTWATVLFVAVIRHRFLDIRFALVRSAG
;
A
#
# COMPACT_ATOMS: atom_id res chain seq x y z
N MET A 1 -9.08 2.59 22.92
CA MET A 1 -8.37 1.57 22.12
C MET A 1 -7.50 0.77 23.06
N ASP A 2 -7.50 -0.56 22.93
CA ASP A 2 -6.85 -1.45 23.87
C ASP A 2 -5.32 -1.48 23.67
N PHE A 3 -4.57 -1.68 24.76
CA PHE A 3 -3.09 -1.76 24.76
C PHE A 3 -2.55 -2.74 23.71
N LEU A 4 -3.26 -3.84 23.49
CA LEU A 4 -2.94 -4.85 22.48
C LEU A 4 -2.98 -4.30 21.04
N VAL A 5 -3.95 -3.44 20.72
CA VAL A 5 -4.10 -2.85 19.37
C VAL A 5 -2.93 -1.89 19.09
N TRP A 6 -2.55 -1.08 20.08
CA TRP A 6 -1.39 -0.19 19.99
C TRP A 6 -0.08 -0.97 19.87
N GLY A 7 0.07 -2.05 20.64
CA GLY A 7 1.23 -2.93 20.54
C GLY A 7 1.37 -3.56 19.15
N LEU A 8 0.27 -4.07 18.58
CA LEU A 8 0.25 -4.64 17.23
C LEU A 8 0.54 -3.60 16.14
N LEU A 9 0.00 -2.39 16.26
CA LEU A 9 0.27 -1.30 15.34
C LEU A 9 1.75 -0.89 15.37
N ALA A 10 2.32 -0.71 16.57
CA ALA A 10 3.73 -0.37 16.72
C ALA A 10 4.63 -1.47 16.18
N PHE A 11 4.35 -2.73 16.53
CA PHE A 11 5.11 -3.88 16.07
C PHE A 11 5.07 -4.04 14.54
N SER A 12 3.88 -3.96 13.93
CA SER A 12 3.74 -4.05 12.47
C SER A 12 4.46 -2.90 11.75
N THR A 13 4.38 -1.68 12.29
CA THR A 13 5.10 -0.52 11.74
C THR A 13 6.61 -0.73 11.82
N MET A 14 7.13 -1.15 12.98
CA MET A 14 8.56 -1.44 13.17
C MET A 14 9.04 -2.54 12.23
N LEU A 15 8.25 -3.60 12.04
CA LEU A 15 8.57 -4.69 11.13
C LEU A 15 8.63 -4.21 9.68
N LEU A 16 7.67 -3.39 9.24
CA LEU A 16 7.65 -2.81 7.90
C LEU A 16 8.85 -1.88 7.67
N LEU A 17 9.16 -1.00 8.62
CA LEU A 17 10.31 -0.07 8.54
C LEU A 17 11.65 -0.81 8.56
N GLY A 18 11.82 -1.77 9.48
CA GLY A 18 13.02 -2.60 9.56
C GLY A 18 13.23 -3.40 8.28
N GLY A 19 12.19 -4.06 7.78
CA GLY A 19 12.23 -4.78 6.49
C GLY A 19 12.56 -3.87 5.31
N ALA A 20 11.93 -2.68 5.23
CA ALA A 20 12.22 -1.69 4.20
C ALA A 20 13.68 -1.25 4.22
N THR A 21 14.20 -0.96 5.41
CA THR A 21 15.57 -0.48 5.64
C THR A 21 16.58 -1.54 5.22
N ILE A 22 16.40 -2.78 5.67
CA ILE A 22 17.26 -3.90 5.31
C ILE A 22 17.29 -4.08 3.78
N ILE A 23 16.14 -4.15 3.13
CA ILE A 23 16.04 -4.34 1.67
C ILE A 23 16.68 -3.18 0.90
N TYR A 24 16.47 -1.95 1.37
CA TYR A 24 17.00 -0.75 0.72
C TYR A 24 18.54 -0.72 0.71
N PHE A 25 19.16 -1.04 1.85
CA PHE A 25 20.61 -1.05 1.98
C PHE A 25 21.27 -2.34 1.46
N SER A 26 20.55 -3.48 1.46
CA SER A 26 21.10 -4.76 1.02
C SER A 26 21.11 -4.95 -0.49
N SER A 27 20.44 -4.09 -1.27
CA SER A 27 20.27 -4.32 -2.71
C SER A 27 20.42 -3.09 -3.60
N GLU A 28 21.17 -3.31 -4.67
CA GLU A 28 21.34 -2.36 -5.77
C GLU A 28 20.26 -2.51 -6.86
N LYS A 29 19.54 -3.63 -6.90
CA LYS A 29 18.51 -3.90 -7.90
C LYS A 29 17.31 -2.97 -7.72
N SER A 30 16.89 -2.32 -8.81
CA SER A 30 15.79 -1.35 -8.84
C SER A 30 14.47 -1.91 -8.30
N LEU A 31 14.14 -3.17 -8.60
CA LEU A 31 12.94 -3.84 -8.07
C LEU A 31 12.95 -3.90 -6.54
N GLN A 32 14.07 -4.28 -5.92
CA GLN A 32 14.15 -4.41 -4.47
C GLN A 32 14.03 -3.04 -3.78
N ARG A 33 14.69 -2.01 -4.33
CA ARG A 33 14.52 -0.62 -3.86
C ARG A 33 13.06 -0.15 -3.96
N THR A 34 12.35 -0.58 -5.00
CA THR A 34 10.92 -0.26 -5.16
C THR A 34 10.07 -0.95 -4.11
N ILE A 35 10.38 -2.21 -3.78
CA ILE A 35 9.70 -2.95 -2.72
C ILE A 35 9.99 -2.29 -1.36
N ALA A 36 11.21 -1.83 -1.10
CA ALA A 36 11.51 -1.05 0.10
C ALA A 36 10.67 0.24 0.17
N TRP A 37 10.55 0.99 -0.93
CA TRP A 37 9.66 2.16 -1.00
C TRP A 37 8.20 1.82 -0.74
N LEU A 38 7.71 0.70 -1.26
CA LEU A 38 6.36 0.20 -0.97
C LEU A 38 6.19 -0.09 0.52
N LEU A 39 7.17 -0.74 1.17
CA LEU A 39 7.13 -1.04 2.60
C LEU A 39 7.13 0.24 3.46
N TYR A 40 7.92 1.26 3.09
CA TYR A 40 7.86 2.57 3.73
C TYR A 40 6.48 3.22 3.59
N ALA A 41 5.89 3.16 2.39
CA ALA A 41 4.56 3.70 2.15
C ALA A 41 3.48 2.94 2.95
N CYS A 42 3.59 1.61 3.07
CA CYS A 42 2.73 0.79 3.92
C CYS A 42 2.88 1.13 5.41
N ALA A 43 4.11 1.36 5.89
CA ALA A 43 4.34 1.78 7.27
C ALA A 43 3.71 3.15 7.54
N PHE A 44 3.92 4.11 6.63
CA PHE A 44 3.34 5.44 6.70
C PHE A 44 1.80 5.41 6.69
N TRP A 45 1.21 4.59 5.82
CA TRP A 45 -0.24 4.37 5.79
C TRP A 45 -0.75 3.73 7.08
N THR A 46 -0.05 2.73 7.62
CA THR A 46 -0.44 2.03 8.87
C THR A 46 -0.44 2.99 10.06
N VAL A 47 0.58 3.84 10.18
CA VAL A 47 0.62 4.88 11.22
C VAL A 47 -0.51 5.87 11.02
N THR A 48 -0.59 6.51 9.85
CA THR A 48 -1.57 7.59 9.61
C THR A 48 -3.01 7.13 9.69
N SER A 49 -3.32 5.87 9.36
CA SER A 49 -4.65 5.29 9.48
C SER A 49 -4.97 4.79 10.88
N GLY A 50 -4.03 4.11 11.54
CA GLY A 50 -4.31 3.43 12.79
C GLY A 50 -4.29 4.33 14.03
N VAL A 51 -3.64 5.50 13.96
CA VAL A 51 -3.68 6.50 15.04
C VAL A 51 -4.83 7.51 14.89
N GLN A 52 -5.64 7.39 13.85
CA GLN A 52 -6.85 8.20 13.71
C GLN A 52 -7.78 7.88 14.88
N SER A 53 -8.44 8.90 15.44
CA SER A 53 -9.31 8.79 16.61
C SER A 53 -8.57 8.58 17.95
N ALA A 54 -7.24 8.52 17.95
CA ALA A 54 -6.44 8.58 19.19
C ALA A 54 -6.33 10.01 19.74
N PHE A 55 -6.43 10.99 18.86
CA PHE A 55 -6.32 12.40 19.21
C PHE A 55 -7.68 13.04 19.44
N VAL A 56 -7.75 13.91 20.45
CA VAL A 56 -8.95 14.72 20.73
C VAL A 56 -9.13 15.84 19.69
N SER A 57 -8.03 16.31 19.08
CA SER A 57 -8.07 17.37 18.09
C SER A 57 -8.59 16.90 16.73
N GLU A 58 -9.69 17.50 16.27
CA GLU A 58 -10.26 17.27 14.93
C GLU A 58 -9.28 17.66 13.82
N SER A 59 -8.51 18.74 13.99
CA SER A 59 -7.52 19.19 13.00
C SER A 59 -6.41 18.16 12.77
N ILE A 60 -5.94 17.51 13.85
CA ILE A 60 -4.94 16.44 13.75
C ILE A 60 -5.54 15.21 13.06
N ASN A 61 -6.76 14.81 13.44
CA ASN A 61 -7.44 13.69 12.80
C ASN A 61 -7.72 13.95 11.32
N LEU A 62 -8.10 15.17 10.94
CA LEU A 62 -8.29 15.57 9.55
C LEU A 62 -6.98 15.46 8.75
N LEU A 63 -5.88 15.97 9.31
CA LEU A 63 -4.57 15.85 8.67
C LEU A 63 -4.18 14.38 8.49
N LEU A 64 -4.35 13.54 9.53
CA LEU A 64 -4.04 12.11 9.46
C LEU A 64 -4.85 11.40 8.39
N VAL A 65 -6.16 11.69 8.29
CA VAL A 65 -7.02 11.15 7.24
C VAL A 65 -6.52 11.55 5.86
N ARG A 66 -6.20 12.83 5.63
CA ARG A 66 -5.63 13.30 4.35
C ARG A 66 -4.30 12.62 4.03
N LEU A 67 -3.42 12.46 5.03
CA LEU A 67 -2.15 11.74 4.88
C LEU A 67 -2.34 10.25 4.58
N THR A 68 -3.41 9.62 5.05
CA THR A 68 -3.76 8.24 4.67
C THR A 68 -4.11 8.12 3.19
N PHE A 69 -4.81 9.09 2.59
CA PHE A 69 -5.03 9.12 1.14
C PHE A 69 -3.73 9.33 0.35
N VAL A 70 -2.87 10.25 0.82
CA VAL A 70 -1.52 10.46 0.25
C VAL A 70 -0.72 9.16 0.28
N ALA A 71 -0.71 8.46 1.42
CA ALA A 71 -0.02 7.19 1.57
C ALA A 71 -0.58 6.12 0.62
N GLY A 72 -1.90 6.06 0.47
CA GLY A 72 -2.57 5.15 -0.45
C GLY A 72 -2.16 5.36 -1.91
N LEU A 73 -2.05 6.62 -2.36
CA LEU A 73 -1.58 6.97 -3.71
C LEU A 73 -0.10 6.62 -3.93
N ILE A 74 0.75 6.87 -2.94
CA ILE A 74 2.18 6.50 -3.01
C ILE A 74 2.32 4.98 -3.06
N MET A 75 1.54 4.25 -2.26
CA MET A 75 1.49 2.79 -2.28
C MET A 75 1.07 2.27 -3.64
N SER A 76 -0.06 2.73 -4.20
CA SER A 76 -0.54 2.26 -5.51
C SER A 76 0.44 2.55 -6.64
N PHE A 77 1.14 3.69 -6.59
CA PHE A 77 2.24 3.98 -7.51
C PHE A 77 3.44 3.05 -7.33
N ALA A 78 3.87 2.79 -6.09
CA ALA A 78 4.98 1.89 -5.80
C ALA A 78 4.67 0.45 -6.25
N ILE A 79 3.42 0.00 -6.10
CA ILE A 79 2.93 -1.28 -6.62
C ILE A 79 3.04 -1.34 -8.14
N PHE A 80 2.56 -0.29 -8.82
CA PHE A 80 2.64 -0.19 -10.27
C PHE A 80 4.09 -0.27 -10.78
N LEU A 81 4.99 0.48 -10.15
CA LEU A 81 6.41 0.44 -10.47
C LEU A 81 7.04 -0.92 -10.19
N ALA A 82 6.68 -1.55 -9.07
CA ALA A 82 7.18 -2.88 -8.72
C ALA A 82 6.76 -3.92 -9.78
N VAL A 83 5.52 -3.85 -10.28
CA VAL A 83 5.04 -4.71 -11.36
C VAL A 83 5.82 -4.46 -12.65
N ILE A 84 6.01 -3.21 -13.08
CA ILE A 84 6.77 -2.90 -14.31
C ILE A 84 8.19 -3.45 -14.21
N ARG A 85 8.87 -3.19 -13.09
CA ARG A 85 10.24 -3.64 -12.84
C ARG A 85 10.34 -5.14 -12.72
N LEU A 86 9.31 -5.79 -12.20
CA LEU A 86 9.23 -7.24 -12.13
C LEU A 86 9.07 -7.86 -13.52
N ILE A 87 8.14 -7.37 -14.34
CA ILE A 87 7.98 -7.85 -15.72
C ILE A 87 9.22 -7.58 -16.57
N GLY A 88 10.04 -6.58 -16.20
CA GLY A 88 11.28 -6.25 -16.90
C GLY A 88 11.07 -5.56 -18.25
N LYS A 89 9.85 -5.06 -18.51
CA LYS A 89 9.50 -4.32 -19.74
C LYS A 89 9.33 -2.84 -19.38
N PRO A 90 10.32 -1.97 -19.64
CA PRO A 90 10.23 -0.56 -19.27
C PRO A 90 9.07 0.12 -20.01
N ARG A 91 8.32 0.97 -19.30
CA ARG A 91 7.19 1.72 -19.88
C ARG A 91 7.28 3.19 -19.48
N PRO A 92 8.27 3.94 -19.99
CA PRO A 92 8.62 5.27 -19.48
C PRO A 92 7.46 6.27 -19.59
N VAL A 93 6.64 6.19 -20.63
CA VAL A 93 5.45 7.04 -20.79
C VAL A 93 4.42 6.74 -19.72
N ALA A 94 4.09 5.46 -19.51
CA ALA A 94 3.13 5.05 -18.49
C ALA A 94 3.63 5.41 -17.08
N GLU A 95 4.92 5.22 -16.79
CA GLU A 95 5.54 5.62 -15.53
C GLU A 95 5.41 7.12 -15.28
N ARG A 96 5.68 7.97 -16.27
CA ARG A 96 5.55 9.43 -16.14
C ARG A 96 4.09 9.88 -15.98
N VAL A 97 3.16 9.28 -16.74
CA VAL A 97 1.73 9.58 -16.63
C VAL A 97 1.21 9.19 -15.25
N VAL A 98 1.54 7.99 -14.77
CA VAL A 98 1.12 7.54 -13.45
C VAL A 98 1.78 8.36 -12.34
N LEU A 99 3.05 8.72 -12.47
CA LEU A 99 3.73 9.62 -11.54
C LEU A 99 3.03 10.99 -11.50
N GLY A 100 2.75 11.58 -12.65
CA GLY A 100 2.02 12.86 -12.74
C GLY A 100 0.65 12.78 -12.07
N ALA A 101 -0.12 11.73 -12.36
CA ALA A 101 -1.41 11.48 -11.71
C ALA A 101 -1.27 11.28 -10.19
N THR A 102 -0.19 10.64 -9.73
CA THR A 102 0.11 10.47 -8.31
C THR A 102 0.41 11.81 -7.65
N ILE A 103 1.25 12.65 -8.25
CA ILE A 103 1.58 13.98 -7.74
C ILE A 103 0.31 14.83 -7.63
N VAL A 104 -0.50 14.88 -8.69
CA VAL A 104 -1.79 15.59 -8.69
C VAL A 104 -2.70 15.04 -7.60
N GLY A 105 -2.85 13.72 -7.50
CA GLY A 105 -3.65 13.07 -6.48
C GLY A 105 -3.18 13.41 -5.05
N VAL A 106 -1.86 13.46 -4.82
CA VAL A 106 -1.27 13.79 -3.51
C VAL A 106 -1.60 15.23 -3.13
N LEU A 107 -1.39 16.18 -4.05
CA LEU A 107 -1.71 17.59 -3.82
C LEU A 107 -3.21 17.79 -3.55
N LEU A 108 -4.07 17.12 -4.32
CA LEU A 108 -5.51 17.16 -4.10
C LEU A 108 -5.91 16.51 -2.76
N SER A 109 -5.28 15.40 -2.37
CA SER A 109 -5.60 14.69 -1.12
C SER A 109 -5.29 15.52 0.13
N LEU A 110 -4.33 16.45 0.06
CA LEU A 110 -4.03 17.39 1.14
C LEU A 110 -5.02 18.57 1.21
N SER A 111 -5.81 18.76 0.15
CA SER A 111 -6.77 19.87 0.03
C SER A 111 -8.15 19.53 0.64
N PRO A 112 -8.94 20.56 1.01
CA PRO A 112 -10.32 20.36 1.45
C PRO A 112 -11.26 19.85 0.35
N PHE A 113 -10.85 19.88 -0.92
CA PHE A 113 -11.67 19.43 -2.03
C PHE A 113 -11.84 17.91 -2.11
N VAL A 114 -11.00 17.15 -1.40
CA VAL A 114 -11.09 15.69 -1.31
C VAL A 114 -11.71 15.28 0.02
N ILE A 115 -11.15 15.72 1.15
CA ILE A 115 -11.71 15.54 2.49
C ILE A 115 -11.87 16.91 3.13
N GLU A 116 -13.12 17.35 3.29
CA GLU A 116 -13.45 18.66 3.83
C GLU A 116 -13.24 18.71 5.33
N ALA A 117 -13.83 17.74 6.04
CA ALA A 117 -13.84 17.67 7.49
C ALA A 117 -13.78 16.20 7.96
N VAL A 118 -13.66 16.02 9.27
CA VAL A 118 -13.84 14.73 9.93
C VAL A 118 -14.89 14.87 11.01
N THR A 119 -15.70 13.82 11.20
CA THR A 119 -16.67 13.74 12.29
C THR A 119 -16.28 12.60 13.21
N SER A 120 -16.45 12.80 14.52
CA SER A 120 -16.25 11.73 15.50
C SER A 120 -17.56 11.00 15.72
N GLN A 121 -17.64 9.75 15.30
CA GLN A 121 -18.82 8.91 15.48
C GLN A 121 -18.42 7.62 16.21
N ASN A 122 -18.95 7.39 17.41
CA ASN A 122 -18.75 6.17 18.19
C ASN A 122 -17.25 5.80 18.39
N ASN A 123 -16.41 6.77 18.78
CA ASN A 123 -14.94 6.64 18.90
C ASN A 123 -14.23 6.30 17.57
N SER A 124 -14.77 6.73 16.44
CA SER A 124 -14.15 6.56 15.12
C SER A 124 -14.19 7.86 14.35
N THR A 125 -13.08 8.19 13.71
CA THR A 125 -12.98 9.30 12.76
C THR A 125 -13.65 8.89 11.45
N VAL A 126 -14.70 9.61 11.05
CA VAL A 126 -15.40 9.42 9.78
C VAL A 126 -15.12 10.63 8.87
N PRO A 127 -14.53 10.42 7.67
CA PRO A 127 -14.24 11.51 6.76
C PRO A 127 -15.50 12.05 6.08
N VAL A 128 -15.67 13.37 6.09
CA VAL A 128 -16.64 14.09 5.26
C VAL A 128 -16.03 14.27 3.87
N ARG A 129 -16.59 13.56 2.89
CA ARG A 129 -16.08 13.47 1.52
C ARG A 129 -16.54 14.69 0.72
N ALA A 130 -15.62 15.33 0.02
CA ALA A 130 -15.90 16.48 -0.84
C ALA A 130 -15.96 16.08 -2.32
N PHE A 131 -16.24 17.05 -3.19
CA PHE A 131 -16.53 16.83 -4.61
C PHE A 131 -15.42 16.08 -5.38
N LEU A 132 -14.13 16.30 -5.06
CA LEU A 132 -13.01 15.64 -5.75
C LEU A 132 -12.65 14.27 -5.14
N TYR A 133 -13.35 13.80 -4.11
CA TYR A 133 -13.14 12.47 -3.53
C TYR A 133 -13.18 11.34 -4.57
N PRO A 134 -14.22 11.24 -5.44
CA PRO A 134 -14.28 10.17 -6.44
C PRO A 134 -13.15 10.24 -7.46
N PHE A 135 -12.65 11.43 -7.78
CA PHE A 135 -11.54 11.61 -8.71
C PHE A 135 -10.25 11.00 -8.16
N VAL A 136 -9.89 11.29 -6.90
CA VAL A 136 -8.71 10.71 -6.25
C VAL A 136 -8.84 9.19 -6.10
N VAL A 137 -10.02 8.70 -5.71
CA VAL A 137 -10.28 7.26 -5.63
C VAL A 137 -10.16 6.59 -6.99
N SER A 138 -10.57 7.27 -8.07
CA SER A 138 -10.43 6.76 -9.44
C SER A 138 -8.96 6.68 -9.87
N ILE A 139 -8.13 7.67 -9.50
CA ILE A 139 -6.67 7.60 -9.75
C ILE A 139 -6.09 6.34 -9.07
N LEU A 140 -6.36 6.17 -7.77
CA LEU A 140 -5.90 5.01 -7.01
C LEU A 140 -6.38 3.69 -7.66
N GLY A 141 -7.67 3.61 -7.99
CA GLY A 141 -8.28 2.43 -8.62
C GLY A 141 -7.64 2.11 -9.98
N MET A 142 -7.42 3.12 -10.82
CA MET A 142 -6.79 2.97 -12.13
C MET A 142 -5.32 2.52 -12.02
N GLN A 143 -4.58 3.00 -11.02
CA GLN A 143 -3.20 2.55 -10.77
C GLN A 143 -3.13 1.08 -10.37
N LEU A 144 -4.00 0.65 -9.46
CA LEU A 144 -4.08 -0.75 -9.03
C LEU A 144 -4.56 -1.66 -10.17
N LEU A 145 -5.58 -1.23 -10.93
CA LEU A 145 -6.05 -1.96 -12.11
C LEU A 145 -4.96 -2.08 -13.18
N ALA A 146 -4.25 -0.99 -13.48
CA ALA A 146 -3.13 -1.01 -14.43
C ALA A 146 -2.01 -1.95 -13.97
N SER A 147 -1.74 -2.03 -12.66
CA SER A 147 -0.80 -2.98 -12.06
C SER A 147 -1.24 -4.42 -12.28
N ILE A 148 -2.50 -4.75 -11.95
CA ILE A 148 -3.06 -6.10 -12.12
C ILE A 148 -3.06 -6.50 -13.60
N VAL A 149 -3.53 -5.64 -14.50
CA VAL A 149 -3.59 -5.91 -15.94
C VAL A 149 -2.19 -6.10 -16.52
N THR A 150 -1.23 -5.24 -16.14
CA THR A 150 0.16 -5.36 -16.61
C THR A 150 0.79 -6.66 -16.14
N MET A 151 0.59 -7.02 -14.87
CA MET A 151 1.09 -8.27 -14.31
C MET A 151 0.43 -9.48 -14.98
N ALA A 152 -0.89 -9.48 -15.15
CA ALA A 152 -1.64 -10.56 -15.78
C ALA A 152 -1.21 -10.82 -17.23
N ARG A 153 -1.03 -9.75 -18.02
CA ARG A 153 -0.50 -9.85 -19.38
C ARG A 153 0.93 -10.39 -19.39
N GLY A 154 1.80 -9.87 -18.51
CA GLY A 154 3.17 -10.36 -18.38
C GLY A 154 3.24 -11.85 -18.01
N VAL A 155 2.39 -12.30 -17.07
CA VAL A 155 2.28 -13.72 -16.69
C VAL A 155 1.78 -14.58 -17.84
N ALA A 156 0.83 -14.07 -18.65
CA ALA A 156 0.28 -14.82 -19.78
C ALA A 156 1.36 -15.16 -20.81
N GLU A 157 2.23 -14.19 -21.10
CA GLU A 157 3.34 -14.29 -22.07
C GLU A 157 4.50 -15.19 -21.61
N LEU A 158 4.65 -15.44 -20.30
CA LEU A 158 5.72 -16.30 -19.80
C LEU A 158 5.51 -17.77 -20.21
N PRO A 159 6.58 -18.50 -20.62
CA PRO A 159 6.53 -19.94 -20.85
C PRO A 159 6.15 -20.69 -19.55
N ARG A 160 5.57 -21.88 -19.70
CA ARG A 160 5.20 -22.72 -18.54
C ARG A 160 6.46 -23.12 -17.78
N GLY A 161 6.42 -23.02 -16.45
CA GLY A 161 7.55 -23.36 -15.58
C GLY A 161 7.45 -22.70 -14.21
N ASN A 162 8.47 -22.90 -13.38
CA ASN A 162 8.52 -22.39 -12.01
C ASN A 162 8.36 -20.86 -11.97
N THR A 163 9.03 -20.13 -12.86
CA THR A 163 8.95 -18.67 -12.95
C THR A 163 7.51 -18.17 -13.16
N LYS A 164 6.73 -18.82 -14.04
CA LYS A 164 5.32 -18.47 -14.25
C LYS A 164 4.48 -18.70 -13.00
N SER A 165 4.76 -19.77 -12.25
CA SER A 165 4.09 -20.04 -10.97
C SER A 165 4.41 -18.97 -9.94
N GLN A 166 5.67 -18.53 -9.84
CA GLN A 166 6.07 -17.47 -8.91
C GLN A 166 5.34 -16.15 -9.21
N TYR A 167 5.28 -15.76 -10.49
CA TYR A 167 4.58 -14.53 -10.91
C TYR A 167 3.06 -14.63 -10.68
N ARG A 168 2.46 -15.82 -10.82
CA ARG A 168 1.05 -16.05 -10.49
C ARG A 168 0.77 -15.84 -8.99
N VAL A 169 1.65 -16.30 -8.11
CA VAL A 169 1.49 -16.09 -6.67
C VAL A 169 1.52 -14.59 -6.34
N VAL A 170 2.46 -13.84 -6.93
CA VAL A 170 2.51 -12.38 -6.77
C VAL A 170 1.25 -11.71 -7.32
N LEU A 171 0.78 -12.11 -8.50
CA LEU A 171 -0.46 -11.59 -9.10
C LEU A 171 -1.67 -11.82 -8.19
N TRP A 172 -1.84 -13.04 -7.67
CA TRP A 172 -2.91 -13.36 -6.74
C TRP A 172 -2.81 -12.55 -5.46
N GLY A 173 -1.59 -12.36 -4.93
CA GLY A 173 -1.37 -11.54 -3.74
C GLY A 173 -1.77 -10.08 -3.92
N VAL A 174 -1.31 -9.46 -5.01
CA VAL A 174 -1.69 -8.08 -5.34
C VAL A 174 -3.21 -7.98 -5.55
N THR A 175 -3.81 -8.94 -6.27
CA THR A 175 -5.25 -8.91 -6.58
C THR A 175 -6.10 -9.07 -5.33
N ILE A 176 -5.86 -10.12 -4.54
CA ILE A 176 -6.60 -10.40 -3.30
C ILE A 176 -6.41 -9.25 -2.31
N GLY A 177 -5.18 -8.79 -2.14
CA GLY A 177 -4.87 -7.68 -1.28
C GLY A 177 -5.59 -6.39 -1.71
N THR A 178 -5.59 -6.07 -3.00
CA THR A 178 -6.31 -4.91 -3.54
C THR A 178 -7.82 -5.04 -3.28
N MET A 179 -8.40 -6.22 -3.52
CA MET A 179 -9.83 -6.46 -3.26
C MET A 179 -10.16 -6.27 -1.79
N ILE A 180 -9.36 -6.82 -0.87
CA ILE A 180 -9.55 -6.61 0.58
C ILE A 180 -9.45 -5.13 0.92
N GLY A 181 -8.44 -4.42 0.41
CA GLY A 181 -8.26 -2.98 0.67
C GLY A 181 -9.44 -2.14 0.18
N VAL A 182 -9.93 -2.41 -1.04
CA VAL A 182 -11.11 -1.74 -1.61
C VAL A 182 -12.37 -2.07 -0.81
N CYS A 183 -12.56 -3.34 -0.45
CA CYS A 183 -13.70 -3.76 0.35
C CYS A 183 -13.70 -3.06 1.72
N THR A 184 -12.57 -2.99 2.42
CA THR A 184 -12.51 -2.43 3.78
C THR A 184 -12.55 -0.91 3.83
N ASN A 185 -11.99 -0.22 2.82
CA ASN A 185 -11.84 1.24 2.82
C ASN A 185 -12.85 1.99 1.94
N ILE A 186 -13.50 1.31 0.99
CA ILE A 186 -14.44 1.94 0.05
C ILE A 186 -15.82 1.30 0.17
N VAL A 187 -15.93 -0.01 -0.08
CA VAL A 187 -17.22 -0.70 -0.16
C VAL A 187 -17.93 -0.78 1.19
N LEU A 188 -17.23 -1.24 2.23
CA LEU A 188 -17.82 -1.36 3.57
C LEU A 188 -18.29 -0.02 4.14
N PRO A 189 -17.50 1.08 4.08
CA PRO A 189 -17.98 2.40 4.48
C PRO A 189 -19.18 2.91 3.69
N LEU A 190 -19.39 2.44 2.45
CA LEU A 190 -20.54 2.83 1.62
C LEU A 190 -21.80 2.01 1.97
N LEU A 191 -21.65 0.71 2.24
CA LEU A 191 -22.78 -0.19 2.53
C LEU A 191 -23.22 -0.13 3.99
N ALA A 192 -22.30 0.12 4.91
CA ALA A 192 -22.56 0.15 6.34
C ALA A 192 -21.76 1.27 7.01
N PRO A 193 -22.26 2.52 6.95
CA PRO A 193 -21.58 3.70 7.51
C PRO A 193 -21.28 3.58 9.01
N ASN A 194 -22.09 2.79 9.73
CA ASN A 194 -21.99 2.57 11.17
C ASN A 194 -20.97 1.46 11.53
N LEU A 195 -20.49 0.68 10.56
CA LEU A 195 -19.43 -0.29 10.81
C LEU A 195 -18.10 0.45 10.91
N HIS A 196 -17.42 0.29 12.04
CA HIS A 196 -16.08 0.81 12.33
C HIS A 196 -14.98 0.16 11.47
N SER A 197 -15.19 0.05 10.15
CA SER A 197 -14.31 -0.67 9.24
C SER A 197 -12.92 -0.04 9.14
N SER A 198 -12.80 1.27 9.40
CA SER A 198 -11.52 1.99 9.51
C SER A 198 -10.59 1.39 10.58
N ARG A 199 -11.14 0.87 11.68
CA ARG A 199 -10.35 0.21 12.74
C ARG A 199 -9.71 -1.09 12.30
N PHE A 200 -10.19 -1.70 11.22
CA PHE A 200 -9.69 -2.96 10.68
C PHE A 200 -8.88 -2.76 9.40
N ALA A 201 -8.65 -1.52 8.98
CA ALA A 201 -7.95 -1.20 7.74
C ALA A 201 -6.51 -1.77 7.74
N TRP A 202 -5.87 -1.89 8.90
CA TRP A 202 -4.56 -2.55 9.08
C TRP A 202 -4.56 -4.06 8.76
N LEU A 203 -5.72 -4.74 8.78
CA LEU A 203 -5.80 -6.15 8.34
C LEU A 203 -5.51 -6.28 6.84
N ALA A 204 -5.86 -5.27 6.04
CA ALA A 204 -5.55 -5.25 4.62
C ALA A 204 -4.03 -5.13 4.40
N THR A 205 -3.34 -4.25 5.12
CA THR A 205 -1.88 -4.11 5.03
C THR A 205 -1.15 -5.32 5.60
N LEU A 206 -1.67 -5.96 6.64
CA LEU A 206 -1.10 -7.18 7.20
C LEU A 206 -1.25 -8.35 6.20
N THR A 207 -2.41 -8.49 5.57
CA THR A 207 -2.61 -9.48 4.50
C THR A 207 -1.67 -9.23 3.32
N TRP A 208 -1.55 -7.97 2.88
CA TRP A 208 -0.57 -7.57 1.86
C TRP A 208 0.86 -7.94 2.25
N ALA A 209 1.28 -7.58 3.46
CA ALA A 209 2.61 -7.86 3.98
C ALA A 209 2.87 -9.38 4.07
N THR A 210 1.91 -10.16 4.56
CA THR A 210 2.02 -11.62 4.63
C THR A 210 2.15 -12.25 3.25
N VAL A 211 1.33 -11.84 2.28
CA VAL A 211 1.44 -12.43 0.93
C VAL A 211 2.74 -12.03 0.25
N LEU A 212 3.19 -10.78 0.41
CA LEU A 212 4.46 -10.31 -0.14
C LEU A 212 5.64 -11.02 0.54
N PHE A 213 5.58 -11.25 1.85
CA PHE A 213 6.56 -12.02 2.61
C PHE A 213 6.60 -13.50 2.19
N VAL A 214 5.45 -14.15 2.03
CA VAL A 214 5.35 -15.52 1.52
C VAL A 214 5.89 -15.59 0.09
N ALA A 215 5.57 -14.63 -0.76
CA ALA A 215 6.08 -14.57 -2.13
C ALA A 215 7.61 -14.40 -2.13
N VAL A 216 8.17 -13.54 -1.28
CA VAL A 216 9.61 -13.32 -1.17
C VAL A 216 10.34 -14.55 -0.64
N ILE A 217 9.88 -15.14 0.46
CA ILE A 217 10.56 -16.25 1.15
C ILE A 217 10.38 -17.57 0.41
N ARG A 218 9.14 -17.96 0.11
CA ARG A 218 8.84 -19.28 -0.47
C ARG A 218 9.35 -19.42 -1.90
N HIS A 219 9.44 -18.30 -2.63
CA HIS A 219 9.85 -18.32 -4.04
C HIS A 219 11.22 -17.70 -4.31
N ARG A 220 12.01 -17.35 -3.28
CA ARG A 220 13.33 -16.69 -3.40
C ARG A 220 13.31 -15.50 -4.36
N PHE A 221 12.20 -14.77 -4.35
CA PHE A 221 11.85 -13.77 -5.36
C PHE A 221 12.77 -12.54 -5.28
N LEU A 222 13.34 -12.33 -4.09
CA LEU A 222 14.44 -11.41 -3.86
C LEU A 222 15.59 -12.30 -3.41
N ASP A 223 16.62 -12.40 -4.23
CA ASP A 223 17.90 -13.06 -3.90
C ASP A 223 18.63 -12.17 -2.86
N ILE A 224 17.96 -11.91 -1.73
CA ILE A 224 18.49 -11.21 -0.56
C ILE A 224 19.39 -12.24 0.09
N ARG A 225 20.61 -12.32 -0.42
CA ARG A 225 21.70 -12.92 0.34
C ARG A 225 21.83 -12.04 1.57
N PHE A 226 21.26 -12.46 2.69
CA PHE A 226 21.51 -11.82 3.97
C PHE A 226 23.03 -11.68 4.09
N ALA A 227 23.51 -10.45 4.10
CA ALA A 227 24.92 -10.10 4.19
C ALA A 227 25.48 -10.37 5.61
N LEU A 228 25.02 -11.44 6.25
CA LEU A 228 25.46 -11.89 7.58
C LEU A 228 26.65 -12.85 7.52
N VAL A 229 27.17 -13.19 6.33
CA VAL A 229 28.24 -14.20 6.16
C VAL A 229 29.54 -13.62 5.59
N ARG A 230 29.78 -12.30 5.67
CA ARG A 230 31.06 -11.70 5.23
C ARG A 230 31.81 -10.88 6.29
N SER A 231 31.40 -10.95 7.56
CA SER A 231 32.13 -10.31 8.67
C SER A 231 32.93 -11.31 9.53
N ALA A 232 33.07 -12.56 9.09
CA ALA A 232 33.95 -13.53 9.70
C ALA A 232 34.82 -14.12 8.58
N GLY A 233 35.91 -13.42 8.28
CA GLY A 233 36.95 -13.78 7.32
C GLY A 233 38.15 -12.88 7.55
#